data_AF-A0A4R9B663-F1
#
_entry.id   AF-A0A4R9B663-F1
#
_cell.length_a   1.000
_cell.length_b   1.000
_cell.length_c   1.000
_cell.angle_alpha   90.00
_cell.angle_beta   90.00
_cell.angle_gamma   90.00
#
_symmetry.space_group_name_H-M   'P 1'
#
loop_
_entity.id
_entity.type
_entity.pdbx_description
1 polymer ?
#
loop_
_entity_poly.entity_id
_entity_poly.type
_entity_poly.pdbx_seq_one_letter_code
_entity_poly.pdbx_strand_id
1 'polypeptide(L)'
;MLTLMDSTAGTYRVATRSSVYILDLDAEAVRRVPNAGGAGAAVLRQDEGWTRLVEIVECTVGSRMELIIDLGVEGVAFTSRQSTTVVEIAPIIDFYEARPATQN
;
A
#
# COMPACT_ATOMS: atom_id res chain seq x y z
N MET A 1 12.70 13.38 9.83
CA MET A 1 11.32 12.96 9.46
C MET A 1 11.45 11.64 8.73
N LEU A 2 10.60 10.65 8.99
CA LEU A 2 10.72 9.33 8.36
C LEU A 2 9.92 9.29 7.06
N THR A 3 10.50 8.71 6.02
CA THR A 3 9.98 8.72 4.64
C THR A 3 10.39 7.46 3.90
N LEU A 4 9.58 7.02 2.92
CA LEU A 4 9.94 5.96 1.98
C LEU A 4 10.45 6.49 0.62
N MET A 5 10.55 7.81 0.43
CA MET A 5 10.89 8.37 -0.88
C MET A 5 12.28 7.95 -1.42
N ASP A 6 13.21 7.59 -0.53
CA ASP A 6 14.55 7.10 -0.89
C ASP A 6 14.70 5.58 -0.75
N SER A 7 13.60 4.86 -0.50
CA SER A 7 13.60 3.40 -0.27
C SER A 7 13.14 2.66 -1.52
N THR A 8 13.91 1.66 -1.94
CA THR A 8 13.60 0.83 -3.12
C THR A 8 13.41 -0.64 -2.78
N ALA A 9 13.50 -1.02 -1.51
CA ALA A 9 13.48 -2.41 -1.06
C ALA A 9 12.94 -2.53 0.37
N GLY A 10 12.53 -3.76 0.71
CA GLY A 10 11.98 -4.13 2.00
C GLY A 10 10.47 -3.98 2.10
N THR A 11 9.92 -4.47 3.21
CA THR A 11 8.48 -4.43 3.49
C THR A 11 8.20 -3.49 4.67
N TYR A 12 7.22 -2.62 4.53
CA TYR A 12 6.88 -1.58 5.50
C TYR A 12 5.40 -1.59 5.84
N ARG A 13 5.10 -1.48 7.13
CA ARG A 13 3.77 -1.13 7.62
C ARG A 13 3.65 0.39 7.68
N VAL A 14 2.69 0.94 6.95
CA VAL A 14 2.41 2.37 6.92
C VAL A 14 1.03 2.63 7.52
N ALA A 15 1.00 3.33 8.65
CA ALA A 15 -0.25 3.76 9.26
C ALA A 15 -0.55 5.20 8.85
N THR A 16 -1.80 5.42 8.47
CA THR A 16 -2.41 6.73 8.19
C THR A 16 -3.48 7.00 9.24
N ARG A 17 -3.98 8.23 9.33
CA ARG A 17 -5.04 8.59 10.29
C ARG A 17 -6.29 7.70 10.21
N SER A 18 -6.56 7.09 9.07
CA SER A 18 -7.78 6.32 8.83
C SER A 18 -7.56 4.85 8.45
N SER A 19 -6.33 4.43 8.19
CA SER A 19 -6.05 3.13 7.56
C SER A 19 -4.61 2.68 7.75
N VAL A 20 -4.38 1.38 7.65
CA VAL A 20 -3.06 0.78 7.68
C VAL A 20 -2.80 0.09 6.34
N TYR A 21 -1.58 0.22 5.84
CA TYR A 21 -1.12 -0.40 4.61
C TYR A 21 0.15 -1.21 4.87
N ILE A 22 0.37 -2.22 4.05
CA ILE A 22 1.64 -2.90 3.89
C ILE A 22 2.13 -2.58 2.49
N LEU A 23 3.32 -1.99 2.40
CA LEU A 23 4.03 -1.79 1.14
C LEU A 23 5.19 -2.77 1.11
N ASP A 24 5.17 -3.71 0.18
CA ASP A 24 6.28 -4.60 -0.12
C ASP A 24 7.00 -4.07 -1.35
N LEU A 25 8.12 -3.38 -1.13
CA LEU A 25 8.89 -2.76 -2.21
C LEU A 25 9.68 -3.80 -3.00
N ASP A 26 10.00 -4.95 -2.39
CA ASP A 26 10.68 -6.05 -3.10
C ASP A 26 9.75 -6.72 -4.12
N ALA A 27 8.46 -6.81 -3.78
CA ALA A 27 7.44 -7.44 -4.61
C ALA A 27 6.67 -6.44 -5.47
N GLU A 28 7.00 -5.14 -5.40
CA GLU A 28 6.23 -4.05 -6.03
C GLU A 28 4.73 -4.19 -5.74
N ALA A 29 4.38 -4.34 -4.46
CA ALA A 29 3.01 -4.63 -4.06
C ALA A 29 2.57 -3.80 -2.85
N VAL A 30 1.28 -3.48 -2.82
CA VAL A 30 0.63 -2.80 -1.70
C VAL A 30 -0.64 -3.52 -1.31
N ARG A 31 -0.89 -3.61 -0.02
CA ARG A 31 -2.14 -4.12 0.54
C ARG A 31 -2.65 -3.19 1.62
N ARG A 32 -3.95 -2.92 1.64
CA ARG A 32 -4.60 -2.27 2.79
C ARG A 32 -4.92 -3.34 3.83
N VAL A 33 -4.62 -3.11 5.09
CA VAL A 33 -4.98 -4.06 6.17
C VAL A 33 -6.45 -3.84 6.52
N PRO A 34 -7.30 -4.88 6.52
CA PRO A 34 -8.69 -4.76 6.91
C PRO A 34 -8.82 -4.22 8.34
N ASN A 35 -9.68 -3.20 8.52
CA ASN A 35 -10.15 -2.84 9.86
C ASN A 35 -11.26 -3.82 10.22
N ALA A 36 -11.23 -4.40 11.42
CA ALA A 36 -12.13 -5.47 11.89
C ALA A 36 -13.66 -5.15 11.90
N GLY A 37 -14.11 -4.03 11.33
CA GLY A 37 -15.49 -3.53 11.44
C GLY A 37 -16.20 -3.11 10.14
N GLY A 38 -15.78 -3.57 8.95
CA GLY A 38 -16.29 -3.01 7.68
C GLY A 38 -16.51 -3.99 6.52
N ALA A 39 -17.27 -5.07 6.72
CA ALA A 39 -17.51 -6.10 5.69
C ALA A 39 -18.20 -5.59 4.40
N GLY A 40 -18.90 -4.46 4.44
CA GLY A 40 -19.73 -3.99 3.31
C GLY A 40 -19.02 -3.19 2.21
N ALA A 41 -17.78 -2.72 2.45
CA ALA A 41 -17.05 -1.85 1.50
C ALA A 41 -15.80 -2.52 0.88
N ALA A 42 -15.57 -3.80 1.17
CA ALA A 42 -14.30 -4.50 0.93
C ALA A 42 -14.00 -4.75 -0.56
N VAL A 43 -15.03 -4.98 -1.39
CA VAL A 43 -14.86 -5.38 -2.80
C VAL A 43 -14.32 -4.23 -3.66
N LEU A 44 -14.86 -3.02 -3.53
CA LEU A 44 -14.39 -1.85 -4.30
C LEU A 44 -13.04 -1.31 -3.81
N ARG A 45 -12.66 -1.62 -2.56
CA ARG A 45 -11.40 -1.17 -1.96
C ARG A 45 -10.25 -2.15 -2.14
N GLN A 46 -10.54 -3.38 -2.57
CA GLN A 46 -9.61 -4.51 -2.56
C GLN A 46 -8.91 -4.63 -1.20
N ASP A 47 -9.67 -4.50 -0.11
CA ASP A 47 -9.13 -4.44 1.25
C ASP A 47 -8.41 -5.73 1.69
N GLU A 48 -8.48 -6.81 0.91
CA GLU A 48 -7.90 -8.12 1.24
C GLU A 48 -6.89 -8.62 0.20
N GLY A 49 -6.78 -7.94 -0.95
CA GLY A 49 -5.91 -8.35 -2.05
C GLY A 49 -4.62 -7.52 -2.10
N TRP A 50 -3.54 -8.15 -2.57
CA TRP A 50 -2.39 -7.41 -3.03
C TRP A 50 -2.71 -6.71 -4.34
N THR A 51 -2.41 -5.42 -4.38
CA THR A 51 -2.45 -4.61 -5.60
C THR A 51 -1.01 -4.34 -6.03
N ARG A 52 -0.74 -4.35 -7.33
CA ARG A 52 0.58 -3.96 -7.84
C ARG A 52 0.84 -2.49 -7.56
N LEU A 53 1.95 -2.21 -6.88
CA LEU A 53 2.48 -0.89 -6.62
C LEU A 53 3.37 -0.49 -7.79
N VAL A 54 3.00 0.57 -8.48
CA VAL A 54 3.77 1.09 -9.62
C VAL A 54 4.74 2.16 -9.15
N GLU A 55 4.28 3.05 -8.28
CA GLU A 55 5.11 4.16 -7.79
C GLU A 55 4.61 4.66 -6.43
N ILE A 56 5.56 5.10 -5.60
CA ILE A 56 5.29 5.93 -4.42
C ILE A 56 5.54 7.38 -4.81
N VAL A 57 4.48 8.16 -4.94
CA VAL A 57 4.58 9.60 -5.26
C VAL A 57 4.88 10.40 -3.99
N GLU A 58 4.28 10.02 -2.86
CA GLU A 58 4.56 10.58 -1.54
C GLU A 58 4.26 9.55 -0.45
N CYS A 59 5.21 9.35 0.47
CA CYS A 59 5.00 8.56 1.68
C CYS A 59 5.95 9.02 2.80
N THR A 60 5.59 10.15 3.42
CA THR A 60 6.34 10.76 4.52
C THR A 60 5.43 11.00 5.71
N VAL A 61 5.91 10.69 6.93
CA VAL A 61 5.18 10.98 8.16
C VAL A 61 4.87 12.48 8.24
N GLY A 62 3.58 12.81 8.39
CA GLY A 62 3.08 14.18 8.38
C GLY A 62 2.43 14.63 7.07
N SER A 63 2.71 13.95 5.95
CA SER A 63 2.10 14.19 4.64
C SER A 63 0.98 13.18 4.34
N ARG A 64 0.08 13.51 3.40
CA ARG A 64 -0.83 12.50 2.82
C ARG A 64 0.00 11.52 1.98
N MET A 65 -0.30 10.23 2.07
CA MET A 65 0.33 9.26 1.16
C MET A 65 -0.36 9.33 -0.21
N GLU A 66 0.43 9.25 -1.26
CA GLU A 66 -0.01 9.14 -2.64
C GLU A 66 0.76 8.02 -3.36
N LEU A 67 0.02 7.10 -3.96
CA LEU A 67 0.55 5.92 -4.64
C LEU A 67 -0.04 5.84 -6.04
N ILE A 68 0.76 5.38 -7.00
CA ILE A 68 0.26 4.87 -8.28
C ILE A 68 0.21 3.35 -8.19
N ILE A 69 -0.96 2.78 -8.48
CA ILE A 69 -1.23 1.35 -8.38
C ILE A 69 -1.92 0.86 -9.65
N ASP A 70 -1.71 -0.42 -9.97
CA ASP A 70 -2.46 -1.11 -11.02
C ASP A 70 -3.50 -2.04 -10.37
N LEU A 71 -4.79 -1.71 -10.56
CA LEU A 71 -5.92 -2.46 -10.03
C LEU A 71 -6.33 -3.66 -10.91
N GLY A 72 -5.75 -3.81 -12.10
CA GLY A 72 -6.13 -4.83 -13.08
C GLY A 72 -7.52 -4.59 -13.69
N VAL A 73 -7.98 -3.33 -13.73
CA VAL A 73 -9.30 -2.98 -14.30
C VAL A 73 -9.14 -2.72 -15.80
N GLU A 74 -9.90 -3.44 -16.62
CA GLU A 74 -9.86 -3.28 -18.08
C GLU A 74 -10.14 -1.82 -18.49
N GLY A 75 -9.30 -1.30 -19.37
CA GLY A 75 -9.38 0.09 -19.84
C GLY A 75 -8.82 1.15 -18.89
N VAL A 76 -8.33 0.76 -17.71
CA VAL A 76 -7.65 1.65 -16.75
C VAL A 76 -6.18 1.24 -16.66
N ALA A 77 -5.27 2.08 -17.18
CA ALA A 77 -3.85 1.79 -17.13
C ALA A 77 -3.32 1.77 -15.69
N PHE A 78 -3.56 2.85 -14.94
CA PHE A 78 -3.16 2.98 -13.54
C PHE A 78 -4.18 3.82 -12.77
N THR A 79 -4.15 3.67 -11.45
CA THR A 79 -4.97 4.41 -10.50
C THR A 79 -4.08 5.17 -9.54
N SER A 80 -4.31 6.48 -9.38
CA SER A 80 -3.74 7.23 -8.24
C SER A 80 -4.61 6.99 -6.99
N ARG A 81 -3.97 6.64 -5.89
CA ARG A 81 -4.59 6.43 -4.59
C ARG A 81 -3.99 7.39 -3.57
N GLN A 82 -4.82 8.31 -3.10
CA GLN A 82 -4.47 9.24 -2.02
C GLN A 82 -5.10 8.80 -0.69
N SER A 83 -4.34 8.86 0.40
CA SER A 83 -4.83 8.59 1.75
C SER A 83 -4.90 9.84 2.63
N THR A 84 -5.33 9.64 3.88
CA THR A 84 -5.12 10.61 4.95
C THR A 84 -3.63 10.67 5.33
N THR A 85 -3.28 11.64 6.19
CA THR A 85 -1.90 11.83 6.66
C THR A 85 -1.29 10.56 7.22
N VAL A 86 -0.07 10.24 6.79
CA VAL A 86 0.79 9.19 7.36
C VAL A 86 1.19 9.61 8.77
N VAL A 87 0.97 8.70 9.73
CA VAL A 87 1.30 8.91 11.14
C VAL A 87 2.44 7.99 11.60
N GLU A 88 2.70 6.90 10.88
CA GLU A 88 3.72 5.92 11.22
C GLU A 88 4.19 5.19 9.96
N ILE A 89 5.49 4.90 9.90
CA ILE A 89 6.10 3.99 8.93
C ILE A 89 7.06 3.10 9.74
N ALA A 90 6.88 1.78 9.67
CA ALA A 90 7.67 0.81 10.41
C ALA A 90 8.11 -0.34 9.49
N PRO A 91 9.39 -0.74 9.49
CA PRO A 91 9.83 -1.90 8.73
C PRO A 91 9.23 -3.18 9.32
N ILE A 92 8.90 -4.14 8.45
CA ILE A 92 8.50 -5.49 8.83
C ILE A 92 9.68 -6.42 8.53
N ILE A 93 10.28 -6.95 9.58
CA ILE A 93 11.50 -7.77 9.47
C ILE A 93 11.15 -9.24 9.15
N ASP A 94 9.99 -9.72 9.61
CA ASP A 94 9.53 -11.10 9.44
C ASP A 94 8.20 -11.16 8.66
N PHE A 95 8.23 -10.77 7.39
CA PHE A 95 7.04 -10.86 6.53
C PHE A 95 6.92 -12.25 5.89
N TYR A 96 6.06 -13.11 6.45
CA TYR A 96 5.90 -14.52 6.03
C TYR A 96 4.63 -14.80 5.21
N GLU A 97 3.81 -13.78 4.95
CA GLU A 97 2.62 -13.97 4.13
C GLU A 97 2.99 -14.17 2.66
N ALA A 98 2.15 -14.95 1.95
CA ALA A 98 2.36 -15.21 0.53
C ALA A 98 2.37 -13.88 -0.24
N ARG A 99 3.55 -13.54 -0.78
CA ARG A 99 3.72 -12.43 -1.73
C ARG A 99 2.87 -12.71 -2.97
N PRO A 100 2.32 -11.67 -3.62
CA PRO A 100 1.64 -11.86 -4.89
C PRO A 100 2.62 -12.47 -5.89
N ALA A 101 2.15 -13.43 -6.68
CA ALA A 101 2.92 -13.89 -7.83
C ALA A 101 3.11 -12.70 -8.77
N THR A 102 4.36 -12.39 -9.12
CA THR A 102 4.68 -11.33 -10.07
C THR A 102 3.93 -11.65 -11.37
N GLN A 103 2.92 -10.85 -11.71
CA GLN A 103 2.24 -11.00 -13.00
C GLN A 103 3.15 -10.35 -14.05
N ASN A 104 3.71 -11.21 -14.91
CA ASN A 104 4.53 -10.84 -16.07
C ASN A 104 3.78 -9.94 -17.05
#